data_AF-A0AAV8ETT9-F1
#
_entry.id   AF-A0AAV8ETT9-F1
#
_cell.length_a   1.000
_cell.length_b   1.000
_cell.length_c   1.000
_cell.angle_alpha   90.00
_cell.angle_beta   90.00
_cell.angle_gamma   90.00
#
_symmetry.space_group_name_H-M   'P 1'
#
loop_
_entity.id
_entity.type
_entity.pdbx_description
1 polymer ?
#
loop_
_entity_poly.entity_id
_entity_poly.type
_entity_poly.pdbx_seq_one_letter_code
_entity_poly.pdbx_strand_id
1 'polypeptide(L)'
;MGSFSWKQLELGLVLLYAASFYAVFIQCSLHLSHDYVGRLYGLRKGWLAGRLNDISDPQWRSFRDNLPILTIVMGTFVTIANFLRYQYGLKGRGMSLLWTSISLCYLVYLHGAW
;
A
#
# COMPACT_ATOMS: atom_id res chain seq x y z
N MET A 1 32.20 -34.37 -7.43
CA MET A 1 31.16 -33.81 -8.31
C MET A 1 29.91 -33.66 -7.46
N GLY A 2 29.66 -32.44 -6.97
CA GLY A 2 28.67 -32.18 -5.94
C GLY A 2 27.25 -32.48 -6.44
N SER A 3 26.47 -33.19 -5.64
CA SER A 3 25.05 -33.34 -5.86
C SER A 3 24.41 -31.96 -5.81
N PHE A 4 24.13 -31.38 -6.97
CA PHE A 4 23.23 -30.23 -7.06
C PHE A 4 21.95 -30.65 -6.34
N SER A 5 21.69 -30.05 -5.18
CA SER A 5 20.59 -30.48 -4.32
C SER A 5 19.32 -30.24 -5.11
N TRP A 6 18.56 -31.30 -5.41
CA TRP A 6 17.32 -31.23 -6.20
C TRP A 6 16.40 -30.06 -5.79
N LYS A 7 16.41 -29.71 -4.50
CA LYS A 7 15.71 -28.55 -3.92
C LYS A 7 16.19 -27.19 -4.43
N GLN A 8 17.49 -27.02 -4.70
CA GLN A 8 18.05 -25.79 -5.27
C GLN A 8 17.65 -25.62 -6.74
N LEU A 9 17.55 -26.72 -7.48
CA LEU A 9 17.10 -26.71 -8.86
C LEU A 9 15.59 -26.42 -8.94
N GLU A 10 14.79 -27.06 -8.08
CA GLU A 10 13.36 -26.78 -7.93
C GLU A 10 13.11 -25.30 -7.60
N LEU A 11 13.82 -24.75 -6.61
CA LEU A 11 13.73 -23.32 -6.26
C LEU A 11 14.10 -22.43 -7.45
N GLY A 12 15.17 -22.78 -8.20
CA GLY A 12 15.57 -22.05 -9.40
C GLY A 12 14.48 -22.05 -10.48
N LEU A 13 13.82 -23.18 -10.70
CA LEU A 13 12.70 -23.29 -11.65
C LEU A 13 11.48 -22.47 -11.21
N VAL A 14 11.13 -22.50 -9.91
CA VAL A 14 10.02 -21.70 -9.37
C VAL A 14 10.31 -20.20 -9.51
N LEU A 15 11.54 -19.77 -9.21
CA LEU A 15 11.94 -18.36 -9.37
C LEU A 15 11.93 -17.93 -10.84
N LEU A 16 12.41 -18.77 -11.75
CA LEU A 16 12.38 -18.49 -13.19
C LEU A 16 10.95 -18.46 -13.73
N TYR A 17 10.09 -19.37 -13.28
CA TYR A 17 8.67 -19.36 -13.59
C TYR A 17 8.00 -18.07 -13.09
N ALA A 18 8.22 -17.70 -11.82
CA ALA A 18 7.65 -16.48 -11.26
C ALA A 18 8.13 -15.24 -12.02
N ALA A 19 9.45 -15.14 -12.29
CA ALA A 19 10.02 -14.01 -13.02
C ALA A 19 9.45 -13.89 -14.44
N SER A 20 9.35 -15.00 -15.18
CA SER A 20 8.78 -15.01 -16.53
C SER A 20 7.28 -14.70 -16.52
N PHE A 21 6.52 -15.25 -15.58
CA PHE A 21 5.10 -14.94 -15.39
C PHE A 21 4.89 -13.44 -15.16
N TYR A 22 5.62 -12.84 -14.22
CA TYR A 22 5.51 -11.40 -13.94
C TYR A 22 5.98 -10.56 -15.13
N ALA A 23 7.05 -10.93 -15.81
CA ALA A 23 7.53 -10.22 -17.00
C ALA A 23 6.46 -10.18 -18.10
N VAL A 24 5.81 -11.32 -18.39
CA VAL A 24 4.72 -11.40 -19.36
C VAL A 24 3.52 -10.55 -18.93
N PHE A 25 3.14 -10.61 -17.65
CA PHE A 25 2.00 -9.84 -17.14
C PHE A 25 2.24 -8.33 -17.20
N ILE A 26 3.45 -7.89 -16.83
CA ILE A 26 3.88 -6.50 -16.94
C ILE A 26 3.90 -6.07 -18.41
N GLN A 27 4.46 -6.87 -19.31
CA GLN A 27 4.50 -6.55 -20.74
C GLN A 27 3.08 -6.43 -21.32
N CYS A 28 2.18 -7.36 -20.98
CA CYS A 28 0.80 -7.33 -21.43
C CYS A 28 0.06 -6.10 -20.89
N SER A 29 0.27 -5.76 -19.61
CA SER A 29 -0.28 -4.54 -18.99
C SER A 29 0.25 -3.27 -19.65
N LEU A 30 1.54 -3.22 -19.95
CA LEU A 30 2.17 -2.10 -20.64
C LEU A 30 1.66 -1.96 -22.08
N HIS A 31 1.51 -3.06 -22.81
CA HIS A 31 0.96 -3.06 -24.17
C HIS A 31 -0.48 -2.56 -24.17
N LEU A 32 -1.32 -3.10 -23.28
CA LEU A 32 -2.69 -2.67 -23.10
C LEU A 32 -2.77 -1.18 -22.75
N SER A 33 -1.89 -0.70 -21.86
CA SER A 33 -1.87 0.73 -21.49
C SER A 33 -1.49 1.64 -22.66
N HIS A 34 -0.64 1.19 -23.59
CA HIS A 34 -0.27 1.94 -24.79
C HIS A 34 -1.39 1.96 -25.84
N ASP A 35 -2.10 0.86 -26.02
CA ASP A 35 -3.22 0.77 -26.97
C ASP A 35 -4.41 1.66 -26.58
N TYR A 36 -4.60 1.91 -25.28
CA TYR A 36 -5.66 2.78 -24.77
C TYR A 36 -5.26 4.27 -24.60
N VAL A 37 -4.11 4.72 -25.13
CA VAL A 37 -3.68 6.13 -25.04
C VAL A 37 -4.68 7.11 -25.69
N GLY A 38 -5.53 6.64 -26.61
CA GLY A 38 -6.33 7.51 -27.47
C GLY A 38 -7.65 8.06 -26.90
N ARG A 39 -8.39 7.32 -26.05
CA ARG A 39 -9.72 7.75 -25.53
C ARG A 39 -10.27 6.73 -24.51
N LEU A 40 -9.86 6.81 -23.25
CA LEU A 40 -10.61 6.16 -22.17
C LEU A 40 -11.80 7.06 -21.80
N TYR A 41 -12.99 6.66 -22.24
CA TYR A 41 -14.24 7.31 -21.85
C TYR A 41 -14.48 7.12 -20.35
N GLY A 42 -14.93 8.17 -19.65
CA GLY A 42 -15.26 8.09 -18.22
C GLY A 42 -14.11 8.43 -17.27
N LEU A 43 -12.89 8.66 -17.78
CA LEU A 43 -11.81 9.22 -16.99
C LEU A 43 -12.19 10.62 -16.48
N ARG A 44 -12.02 10.87 -15.18
CA ARG A 44 -12.17 12.22 -14.61
C ARG A 44 -10.86 12.71 -14.03
N LYS A 45 -10.68 14.03 -14.03
CA LYS A 45 -9.49 14.66 -13.46
C LYS A 45 -9.40 14.37 -11.96
N GLY A 46 -8.31 13.75 -11.53
CA GLY A 46 -8.03 13.44 -10.13
C GLY A 46 -7.32 14.57 -9.39
N TRP A 47 -7.26 14.45 -8.06
CA TRP A 47 -6.52 15.38 -7.19
C TRP A 47 -5.00 15.15 -7.21
N LEU A 48 -4.54 13.96 -7.60
CA LEU A 48 -3.12 13.63 -7.77
C LEU A 48 -2.57 14.25 -9.06
N ALA A 49 -2.03 15.46 -8.96
CA ALA A 49 -1.36 16.18 -10.05
C ALA A 49 -2.23 16.34 -11.32
N GLY A 50 -3.56 16.37 -11.16
CA GLY A 50 -4.48 16.52 -12.28
C GLY A 50 -4.50 15.35 -13.26
N ARG A 51 -3.93 14.18 -12.90
CA ARG A 51 -3.97 12.99 -13.74
C ARG A 51 -5.42 12.54 -13.95
N LEU A 52 -5.73 12.14 -15.18
CA LEU A 52 -6.99 11.51 -15.51
C LEU A 52 -7.05 10.14 -14.84
N ASN A 53 -8.15 9.87 -14.14
CA ASN A 53 -8.32 8.67 -13.34
C ASN A 53 -9.61 7.95 -13.72
N ASP A 54 -9.54 6.63 -13.75
CA ASP A 54 -10.73 5.81 -13.84
C ASP A 54 -11.42 5.83 -12.48
N ILE A 55 -12.69 6.19 -12.47
CA ILE A 55 -13.48 6.22 -11.23
C ILE A 55 -14.65 5.23 -11.33
N SER A 56 -14.72 4.42 -12.39
CA SER A 56 -15.76 3.39 -12.54
C SER A 56 -15.61 2.29 -11.47
N ASP A 57 -14.38 1.99 -11.06
CA ASP A 57 -14.07 1.04 -9.99
C ASP A 57 -14.37 1.64 -8.59
N PRO A 58 -15.35 1.08 -7.84
CA PRO A 58 -15.69 1.54 -6.50
C PRO A 58 -14.60 1.29 -5.45
N GLN A 59 -13.84 0.20 -5.58
CA GLN A 59 -12.76 -0.14 -4.64
C GLN A 59 -11.61 0.86 -4.80
N TRP A 60 -11.21 1.14 -6.04
CA TRP A 60 -10.18 2.13 -6.34
C TRP A 60 -10.58 3.54 -5.89
N ARG A 61 -11.83 3.92 -6.17
CA ARG A 61 -12.39 5.21 -5.73
C ARG A 61 -12.31 5.36 -4.21
N SER A 62 -12.85 4.39 -3.47
CA SER A 62 -12.88 4.42 -2.00
C SER A 62 -11.48 4.47 -1.39
N PHE A 63 -10.55 3.66 -1.88
CA PHE A 63 -9.17 3.69 -1.40
C PHE A 63 -8.53 5.07 -1.61
N ARG A 64 -8.63 5.62 -2.83
CA ARG A 64 -7.99 6.89 -3.17
C ARG A 64 -8.59 8.08 -2.45
N ASP A 65 -9.90 8.09 -2.25
CA ASP A 65 -10.59 9.17 -1.55
C ASP A 65 -10.25 9.16 -0.04
N ASN A 66 -9.95 7.98 0.52
CA ASN A 66 -9.52 7.83 1.92
C ASN A 66 -7.99 7.95 2.12
N LEU A 67 -7.18 7.89 1.05
CA LEU A 67 -5.72 7.99 1.17
C LEU A 67 -5.22 9.27 1.86
N PRO A 68 -5.72 10.48 1.53
CA PRO A 68 -5.27 11.71 2.20
C PRO A 68 -5.53 11.69 3.70
N ILE A 69 -6.75 11.33 4.12
CA ILE A 69 -7.12 11.30 5.54
C ILE A 69 -6.31 10.23 6.27
N LEU A 70 -6.13 9.05 5.68
CA LEU A 70 -5.31 7.98 6.25
C LEU A 70 -3.85 8.41 6.41
N THR A 71 -3.32 9.17 5.44
CA THR A 71 -1.96 9.71 5.50
C THR A 71 -1.80 10.73 6.63
N ILE A 72 -2.77 11.62 6.80
CA ILE A 72 -2.78 12.61 7.89
C ILE A 72 -2.85 11.91 9.26
N VAL A 73 -3.73 10.92 9.41
CA VAL A 73 -3.88 10.13 10.65
C VAL A 73 -2.58 9.39 10.98
N MET A 74 -2.00 8.68 10.00
CA MET A 74 -0.72 7.99 10.15
C MET A 74 0.40 8.95 10.55
N GLY A 75 0.53 10.09 9.85
CA GLY A 75 1.53 11.11 10.16
C GLY A 75 1.39 11.63 11.59
N THR A 76 0.16 11.88 12.03
CA THR A 76 -0.15 12.31 13.40
C THR A 76 0.27 11.26 14.42
N PHE A 77 -0.08 9.99 14.20
CA PHE A 77 0.28 8.88 15.08
C PHE A 77 1.79 8.72 15.21
N VAL A 78 2.49 8.70 14.07
CA VAL A 78 3.95 8.55 14.03
C VAL A 78 4.63 9.73 14.72
N THR A 79 4.13 10.95 14.52
CA THR A 79 4.70 12.15 15.13
C THR A 79 4.54 12.13 16.65
N ILE A 80 3.33 11.84 17.15
CA ILE A 80 3.05 11.75 18.59
C ILE A 80 3.86 10.61 19.23
N ALA A 81 3.86 9.43 18.61
CA ALA A 81 4.58 8.27 19.14
C ALA A 81 6.10 8.52 19.19
N ASN A 82 6.68 9.11 18.16
CA ASN A 82 8.11 9.42 18.14
C ASN A 82 8.48 10.57 19.08
N PHE A 83 7.64 11.60 19.18
CA PHE A 83 7.85 12.69 20.13
C PHE A 83 7.87 12.17 21.57
N LEU A 84 6.86 11.37 21.95
CA LEU A 84 6.78 10.77 23.27
C LEU A 84 7.95 9.81 23.52
N ARG A 85 8.32 9.01 22.52
CA ARG A 85 9.50 8.15 22.59
C ARG A 85 10.78 8.93 22.88
N TYR A 86 10.97 10.06 22.21
CA TYR A 86 12.15 10.91 22.38
C TYR A 86 12.17 11.58 23.76
N GLN A 87 11.05 12.18 24.18
CA GLN A 87 10.97 12.93 25.44
C GLN A 87 11.03 12.03 26.68
N TYR A 88 10.36 10.86 26.63
CA TYR A 88 10.21 9.98 27.79
C TYR A 88 11.05 8.70 27.71
N GLY A 89 11.89 8.56 26.67
CA GLY A 89 12.77 7.39 26.51
C GLY A 89 12.04 6.05 26.37
N LEU A 90 10.76 6.07 25.96
CA LEU A 90 9.89 4.91 25.94
C LEU A 90 10.42 3.81 24.99
N LYS A 91 10.52 2.57 25.50
CA LYS A 91 10.96 1.40 24.73
C LYS A 91 10.09 0.18 25.07
N GLY A 92 10.09 -0.81 24.16
CA GLY A 92 9.43 -2.10 24.37
C GLY A 92 7.95 -1.97 24.76
N ARG A 93 7.60 -2.43 25.97
CA ARG A 93 6.23 -2.41 26.51
C ARG A 93 5.61 -1.00 26.56
N GLY A 94 6.41 0.02 26.87
CA GLY A 94 5.92 1.41 26.93
C GLY A 94 5.43 1.91 25.57
N MET A 95 6.14 1.57 24.50
CA MET A 95 5.70 1.91 23.13
C MET A 95 4.45 1.13 22.74
N SER A 96 4.38 -0.17 23.06
CA SER A 96 3.21 -0.99 22.75
C SER A 96 1.93 -0.45 23.41
N LEU A 97 1.99 -0.06 24.69
CA LEU A 97 0.88 0.60 25.38
C LEU A 97 0.47 1.89 24.67
N LEU A 98 1.44 2.74 24.31
CA LEU A 98 1.17 3.99 23.62
C LEU A 98 0.48 3.80 22.26
N TRP A 99 0.99 2.90 21.44
CA TRP A 99 0.38 2.53 20.16
C TRP A 99 -1.04 2.00 20.33
N THR A 100 -1.26 1.14 21.33
CA THR A 100 -2.58 0.55 21.60
C THR A 100 -3.57 1.61 22.09
N SER A 101 -3.15 2.51 22.99
CA SER A 101 -3.98 3.60 23.49
C SER A 101 -4.36 4.58 22.38
N ILE A 102 -3.40 5.04 21.57
CA ILE A 102 -3.68 5.96 20.46
C ILE A 102 -4.63 5.29 19.44
N SER A 103 -4.40 4.02 19.12
CA SER A 103 -5.25 3.26 18.20
C SER A 103 -6.67 3.09 18.76
N LEU A 104 -6.81 2.80 20.06
CA LEU A 104 -8.11 2.67 20.70
C LEU A 104 -8.88 4.00 20.71
N CYS A 105 -8.22 5.11 21.04
CA CYS A 105 -8.82 6.45 20.95
C CYS A 105 -9.35 6.74 19.55
N TYR A 106 -8.60 6.38 18.51
CA TYR A 106 -9.03 6.56 17.13
C TYR A 106 -10.20 5.66 16.73
N LEU A 107 -10.23 4.41 17.19
CA LEU A 107 -11.39 3.54 16.97
C LEU A 107 -12.65 4.07 17.67
N VAL A 108 -12.53 4.59 18.89
CA VAL A 108 -13.64 5.24 19.59
C VAL A 108 -14.11 6.49 18.85
N TYR A 109 -13.18 7.32 18.37
CA TYR A 109 -13.50 8.48 17.54
C TYR A 109 -14.27 8.08 16.27
N LEU A 110 -13.78 7.09 15.53
CA LEU A 110 -14.45 6.59 14.32
C LEU A 110 -15.85 6.01 14.63
N HIS A 111 -16.02 5.34 15.77
CA HIS A 111 -17.31 4.78 16.17
C HIS A 111 -18.30 5.85 16.66
N GLY A 112 -17.81 6.99 17.17
CA GLY A 112 -18.62 8.14 17.57
C GLY A 112 -18.90 9.15 16.44
N ALA A 113 -18.21 9.03 15.30
CA ALA A 113 -18.44 9.82 14.10
C ALA A 113 -19.64 9.24 13.33
N TRP A 114 -20.85 9.54 13.81
CA TRP A 114 -22.11 9.39 13.07
C TRP A 114 -22.48 10.69 12.37
#